data_AF-B4H381-F1
#
_entry.id   AF-B4H381-F1
#
_cell.length_a   1.000
_cell.length_b   1.000
_cell.length_c   1.000
_cell.angle_alpha   90.00
_cell.angle_beta   90.00
_cell.angle_gamma   90.00
#
_symmetry.space_group_name_H-M   'P 1'
#
loop_
_entity.id
_entity.type
_entity.pdbx_description
1 polymer ?
#
loop_
_entity_poly.entity_id
_entity_poly.type
_entity_poly.pdbx_seq_one_letter_code
_entity_poly.pdbx_strand_id
1 'polypeptide(L)'
;MLLPQNCVRSIETDIGSCATIVGQRYLAVEQPRSPIVAQLLHATIVLDTVNFSATAKRFSPSDLVMVEQMERELSEGGQSDVGRRSELFNELVAARADISNLTLTEVLRKDMKIIQTERQQVPIAGMPILIRDFIELSGAEKALREFGIDSNLLVMLGMYVSPVDGTVQRDVGLISLAGQSQLVECVRLALVGCHEPSLDLRAHDVGSRFMGGCYLRQHNLRATRKHIQPVIKRALMEWEEIHGFGCNEVYFFKEKPKLGLS
;
A
#
# COMPACT_ATOMS: atom_id res chain seq x y z
N MET A 1 16.64 -18.12 8.79
CA MET A 1 15.85 -19.23 9.35
C MET A 1 15.49 -20.14 8.18
N LEU A 2 15.98 -21.37 8.14
CA LEU A 2 15.63 -22.34 7.10
C LEU A 2 14.33 -23.06 7.52
N LEU A 3 13.38 -23.21 6.61
CA LEU A 3 12.15 -23.96 6.87
C LEU A 3 12.49 -25.45 7.14
N PRO A 4 11.69 -26.17 7.96
CA PRO A 4 11.89 -27.60 8.18
C PRO A 4 11.89 -28.40 6.87
N GLN A 5 12.65 -29.50 6.79
CA GLN A 5 12.77 -30.32 5.57
C GLN A 5 11.42 -30.85 5.04
N ASN A 6 10.43 -31.05 5.91
CA ASN A 6 9.11 -31.57 5.55
C ASN A 6 8.08 -30.45 5.28
N CYS A 7 8.52 -29.19 5.19
CA CYS A 7 7.63 -28.06 4.95
C CYS A 7 7.16 -28.05 3.49
N VAL A 8 5.86 -28.22 3.28
CA VAL A 8 5.24 -28.09 1.94
C VAL A 8 4.94 -26.62 1.66
N ARG A 9 5.71 -26.05 0.73
CA ARG A 9 5.50 -24.70 0.21
C ARG A 9 4.36 -24.69 -0.79
N SER A 10 3.36 -23.84 -0.57
CA SER A 10 2.27 -23.58 -1.51
C SER A 10 2.28 -22.09 -1.83
N ILE A 11 2.41 -21.78 -3.12
CA ILE A 11 2.36 -20.42 -3.66
C ILE A 11 1.51 -20.48 -4.91
N GLU A 12 0.40 -19.75 -4.90
CA GLU A 12 -0.43 -19.52 -6.07
C GLU A 12 -0.38 -18.03 -6.37
N THR A 13 -0.01 -17.69 -7.60
CA THR A 13 0.24 -16.29 -8.00
C THR A 13 -1.00 -15.58 -8.52
N ASP A 14 -2.05 -16.34 -8.84
CA ASP A 14 -3.29 -15.88 -9.46
C ASP A 14 -4.42 -15.60 -8.46
N ILE A 15 -4.31 -16.07 -7.22
CA ILE A 15 -5.29 -15.80 -6.15
C ILE A 15 -5.25 -14.35 -5.67
N GLY A 16 -6.42 -13.82 -5.34
CA GLY A 16 -6.64 -12.50 -4.78
C GLY A 16 -6.27 -12.38 -3.31
N SER A 17 -6.52 -13.44 -2.54
CA SER A 17 -6.21 -13.49 -1.11
C SER A 17 -5.47 -14.77 -0.72
N CYS A 18 -4.44 -14.64 0.13
CA CYS A 18 -3.79 -15.78 0.76
C CYS A 18 -4.77 -16.59 1.63
N ALA A 19 -5.81 -15.94 2.17
CA ALA A 19 -6.86 -16.59 2.95
C ALA A 19 -7.61 -17.66 2.15
N THR A 20 -7.58 -17.61 0.81
CA THR A 20 -8.13 -18.67 -0.05
C THR A 20 -7.37 -19.98 0.11
N ILE A 21 -6.02 -19.98 0.01
CA ILE A 21 -5.21 -21.19 0.22
C ILE A 21 -5.34 -21.69 1.67
N VAL A 22 -5.32 -20.76 2.63
CA VAL A 22 -5.51 -21.12 4.05
C VAL A 22 -6.88 -21.75 4.26
N GLY A 23 -7.92 -21.20 3.62
CA GLY A 23 -9.26 -21.75 3.58
C GLY A 23 -9.32 -23.16 3.02
N GLN A 24 -8.70 -23.42 1.86
CA GLN A 24 -8.63 -24.76 1.27
C GLN A 24 -8.06 -25.79 2.25
N ARG A 25 -6.95 -25.44 2.93
CA ARG A 25 -6.34 -26.31 3.94
C ARG A 25 -7.21 -26.47 5.17
N TYR A 26 -7.83 -25.39 5.62
CA TYR A 26 -8.73 -25.39 6.77
C TYR A 26 -9.96 -26.27 6.54
N LEU A 27 -10.53 -26.24 5.33
CA LEU A 27 -11.69 -27.04 4.97
C LEU A 27 -11.36 -28.51 4.68
N ALA A 28 -10.10 -28.83 4.39
CA ALA A 28 -9.63 -30.19 4.14
C ALA A 28 -9.42 -31.02 5.41
N VAL A 29 -9.36 -30.39 6.59
CA VAL A 29 -9.22 -31.10 7.88
C VAL A 29 -10.60 -31.59 8.34
N GLU A 30 -10.65 -32.82 8.87
CA GLU A 30 -11.87 -33.35 9.48
C GLU A 30 -12.29 -32.53 10.71
N GLN A 31 -13.60 -32.45 10.95
CA GLN A 31 -14.20 -31.70 12.06
C GLN A 31 -13.62 -32.11 13.43
N PRO A 32 -13.61 -31.21 14.45
CA PRO A 32 -14.33 -29.93 14.51
C PRO A 32 -13.54 -28.71 14.02
N ARG A 33 -14.26 -27.80 13.34
CA ARG A 33 -13.77 -26.51 12.84
C ARG A 33 -14.42 -25.37 13.63
N SER A 34 -13.65 -24.33 13.93
CA SER A 34 -14.11 -23.11 14.59
C SER A 34 -14.90 -22.21 13.62
N PRO A 35 -16.15 -21.82 13.94
CA PRO A 35 -16.91 -20.85 13.17
C PRO A 35 -16.21 -19.49 13.09
N ILE A 36 -15.47 -19.09 14.13
CA ILE A 36 -14.73 -17.82 14.17
C ILE A 36 -13.63 -17.80 13.12
N VAL A 37 -12.89 -18.90 12.97
CA VAL A 37 -11.84 -19.00 11.94
C VAL A 37 -12.44 -18.93 10.54
N ALA A 38 -13.58 -19.58 10.31
CA ALA A 38 -14.30 -19.49 9.04
C ALA A 38 -14.76 -18.05 8.75
N GLN A 39 -15.31 -17.33 9.74
CA GLN A 39 -15.68 -15.92 9.62
C GLN A 39 -14.49 -15.02 9.29
N LEU A 40 -13.34 -15.22 9.95
CA LEU A 40 -12.12 -14.44 9.69
C LEU A 40 -11.59 -14.67 8.28
N LEU A 41 -11.56 -15.92 7.81
CA LEU A 41 -11.14 -16.24 6.44
C LEU A 41 -12.10 -15.64 5.41
N HIS A 42 -13.41 -15.79 5.62
CA HIS A 42 -14.45 -15.21 4.76
C HIS A 42 -14.30 -13.69 4.64
N ALA A 43 -14.26 -12.97 5.76
CA ALA A 43 -14.10 -11.52 5.80
C ALA A 43 -12.80 -11.07 5.12
N THR A 44 -11.70 -11.81 5.32
CA THR A 44 -10.41 -11.49 4.71
C THR A 44 -10.45 -11.63 3.18
N ILE A 45 -11.02 -12.73 2.66
CA ILE A 45 -11.12 -12.93 1.20
C ILE A 45 -12.02 -11.85 0.59
N VAL A 46 -13.17 -11.55 1.20
CA VAL A 46 -14.09 -10.49 0.75
C VAL A 46 -13.39 -9.13 0.68
N LEU A 47 -12.60 -8.76 1.70
CA LEU A 47 -11.87 -7.49 1.74
C LEU A 47 -10.75 -7.40 0.69
N ASP A 48 -9.93 -8.45 0.57
CA ASP A 48 -8.77 -8.48 -0.33
C ASP A 48 -9.16 -8.48 -1.81
N THR A 49 -10.25 -9.17 -2.13
CA THR A 49 -10.82 -9.30 -3.49
C THR A 49 -11.70 -8.12 -3.89
N VAL A 50 -11.92 -7.15 -3.00
CA VAL A 50 -12.80 -5.99 -3.22
C VAL A 50 -14.21 -6.44 -3.56
N ASN A 51 -14.75 -7.38 -2.76
CA ASN A 51 -16.04 -8.02 -2.98
C ASN A 51 -16.25 -8.48 -4.44
N PHE A 52 -15.21 -9.11 -5.02
CA PHE A 52 -15.25 -9.64 -6.38
C PHE A 52 -15.59 -8.60 -7.47
N SER A 53 -15.20 -7.35 -7.24
CA SER A 53 -15.42 -6.27 -8.20
C SER A 53 -14.74 -6.56 -9.55
N ALA A 54 -15.56 -6.59 -10.61
CA ALA A 54 -15.11 -6.79 -11.99
C ALA A 54 -14.20 -5.65 -12.49
N THR A 55 -14.29 -4.45 -11.90
CA THR A 55 -13.42 -3.32 -12.24
C THR A 55 -12.06 -3.44 -11.55
N ALA A 56 -12.04 -3.91 -10.30
CA ALA A 56 -10.80 -4.12 -9.54
C ALA A 56 -9.96 -5.28 -10.10
N LYS A 57 -10.61 -6.36 -10.59
CA LYS A 57 -9.96 -7.58 -11.13
C LYS A 57 -8.88 -8.14 -10.20
N ARG A 58 -9.20 -8.20 -8.90
CA ARG A 58 -8.30 -8.65 -7.82
C ARG A 58 -8.65 -10.03 -7.27
N PHE A 59 -9.37 -10.85 -8.04
CA PHE A 59 -9.80 -12.17 -7.61
C PHE A 59 -9.65 -13.19 -8.73
N SER A 60 -9.52 -14.45 -8.34
CA SER A 60 -9.57 -15.63 -9.20
C SER A 60 -10.87 -16.41 -8.98
N PRO A 61 -11.22 -17.35 -9.88
CA PRO A 61 -12.33 -18.27 -9.65
C PRO A 61 -12.20 -19.04 -8.32
N SER A 62 -10.97 -19.37 -7.89
CA SER A 62 -10.72 -20.07 -6.62
C SER A 62 -11.14 -19.24 -5.41
N ASP A 63 -10.92 -17.92 -5.43
CA ASP A 63 -11.36 -17.04 -4.34
C ASP A 63 -12.90 -17.04 -4.22
N LEU A 64 -13.60 -17.00 -5.36
CA LEU A 64 -15.06 -16.97 -5.39
C LEU A 64 -15.64 -18.29 -4.87
N VAL A 65 -15.13 -19.42 -5.35
CA VAL A 65 -15.56 -20.76 -4.88
C VAL A 65 -15.34 -20.90 -3.37
N MET A 66 -14.19 -20.42 -2.86
CA MET A 66 -13.89 -20.50 -1.44
C MET A 66 -14.85 -19.67 -0.59
N VAL A 67 -15.12 -18.42 -0.98
CA VAL A 67 -16.07 -17.56 -0.24
C VAL A 67 -17.48 -18.13 -0.27
N GLU A 68 -17.95 -18.61 -1.42
CA GLU A 68 -19.27 -19.24 -1.51
C GLU A 68 -19.37 -20.49 -0.63
N GLN A 69 -18.30 -21.28 -0.55
CA GLN A 69 -18.26 -22.43 0.35
C GLN A 69 -18.30 -22.01 1.82
N MET A 70 -17.52 -21.00 2.22
CA MET A 70 -17.53 -20.48 3.59
C MET A 70 -18.90 -19.92 3.98
N GLU A 71 -19.59 -19.23 3.07
CA GLU A 71 -20.93 -18.69 3.33
C GLU A 71 -21.98 -19.79 3.51
N ARG A 72 -21.86 -20.89 2.76
CA ARG A 72 -22.72 -22.07 2.98
C ARG A 72 -22.46 -22.73 4.33
N GLU A 73 -21.20 -22.74 4.81
CA GLU A 73 -20.87 -23.29 6.13
C GLU A 73 -21.31 -22.37 7.28
N LEU A 74 -21.31 -21.06 7.06
CA LEU A 74 -21.67 -20.05 8.07
C LEU A 74 -23.17 -19.73 8.14
N SER A 75 -23.93 -20.06 7.09
CA SER A 75 -25.37 -19.83 7.03
C SER A 75 -26.16 -21.03 7.56
N GLU A 76 -27.15 -20.77 8.41
CA GLU A 76 -28.05 -21.81 8.94
C GLU A 76 -28.88 -22.49 7.82
N GLY A 77 -29.04 -21.82 6.67
CA GLY A 77 -29.77 -22.32 5.50
C GLY A 77 -28.90 -22.90 4.37
N GLY A 78 -27.56 -22.93 4.52
CA GLY A 78 -26.64 -23.49 3.53
C GLY A 78 -26.60 -22.75 2.19
N GLN A 79 -26.90 -21.46 2.18
CA GLN A 79 -26.94 -20.62 0.97
C GLN A 79 -25.98 -19.44 1.08
N SER A 80 -25.39 -19.09 -0.07
CA SER A 80 -24.59 -17.87 -0.23
C SER A 80 -25.52 -16.66 -0.36
N ASP A 81 -25.23 -15.59 0.37
CA ASP A 81 -26.02 -14.35 0.39
C ASP A 81 -25.14 -13.17 -0.06
N VAL A 82 -25.35 -12.75 -1.32
CA VAL A 82 -24.63 -11.63 -1.94
C VAL A 82 -24.93 -10.30 -1.24
N GLY A 83 -26.14 -10.13 -0.69
CA GLY A 83 -26.53 -8.93 0.05
C GLY A 83 -25.70 -8.81 1.32
N ARG A 84 -25.69 -9.87 2.13
CA ARG A 84 -24.90 -9.94 3.37
C ARG A 84 -23.40 -9.81 3.12
N ARG A 85 -22.88 -10.39 2.02
CA ARG A 85 -21.47 -10.21 1.61
C ARG A 85 -21.15 -8.74 1.33
N SER A 86 -22.06 -8.02 0.68
CA SER A 86 -21.88 -6.61 0.34
C SER A 86 -21.93 -5.72 1.58
N GLU A 87 -22.82 -6.01 2.52
CA GLU A 87 -22.86 -5.34 3.84
C GLU A 87 -21.55 -5.53 4.61
N LEU A 88 -21.08 -6.78 4.72
CA LEU A 88 -19.80 -7.11 5.35
C LEU A 88 -18.64 -6.35 4.68
N PHE A 89 -18.60 -6.31 3.35
CA PHE A 89 -17.56 -5.57 2.64
C PHE A 89 -17.58 -4.08 2.99
N ASN A 90 -18.76 -3.46 3.03
CA ASN A 90 -18.91 -2.05 3.36
C ASN A 90 -18.44 -1.77 4.80
N GLU A 91 -18.80 -2.62 5.75
CA GLU A 91 -18.34 -2.53 7.14
C GLU A 91 -16.80 -2.63 7.24
N LEU A 92 -16.20 -3.60 6.56
CA LEU A 92 -14.75 -3.80 6.54
C LEU A 92 -14.01 -2.63 5.88
N VAL A 93 -14.55 -2.08 4.78
CA VAL A 93 -13.97 -0.90 4.12
C VAL A 93 -14.07 0.33 5.02
N ALA A 94 -15.21 0.55 5.67
CA ALA A 94 -15.40 1.66 6.61
C ALA A 94 -14.43 1.55 7.80
N ALA A 95 -14.32 0.37 8.42
CA ALA A 95 -13.39 0.14 9.52
C ALA A 95 -11.91 0.28 9.09
N ARG A 96 -11.56 -0.16 7.88
CA ARG A 96 -10.19 0.03 7.34
C ARG A 96 -9.88 1.51 7.08
N ALA A 97 -10.87 2.26 6.63
CA ALA A 97 -10.76 3.68 6.31
C ALA A 97 -10.76 4.59 7.54
N ASP A 98 -11.35 4.14 8.65
CA ASP A 98 -11.36 4.88 9.90
C ASP A 98 -9.93 5.03 10.47
N ILE A 99 -9.53 6.29 10.58
CA ILE A 99 -8.26 6.75 11.16
C ILE A 99 -8.48 7.75 12.29
N SER A 100 -9.73 7.95 12.73
CA SER A 100 -10.11 8.99 13.70
C SER A 100 -9.39 8.86 15.04
N ASN A 101 -9.04 7.63 15.43
CA ASN A 101 -8.36 7.33 16.69
C ASN A 101 -6.84 7.15 16.53
N LEU A 102 -6.27 7.48 15.36
CA LEU A 102 -4.84 7.36 15.08
C LEU A 102 -4.20 8.74 14.93
N THR A 103 -3.00 8.90 15.49
CA THR A 103 -2.13 10.03 15.13
C THR A 103 -1.68 9.89 13.67
N LEU A 104 -1.34 11.02 13.02
CA LEU A 104 -0.89 10.99 11.62
C LEU A 104 0.34 10.10 11.41
N THR A 105 1.25 10.04 12.39
CA THR A 105 2.42 9.15 12.36
C THR A 105 2.02 7.67 12.47
N GLU A 106 0.99 7.33 13.23
CA GLU A 106 0.44 5.97 13.28
C GLU A 106 -0.27 5.58 11.99
N VAL A 107 -0.97 6.53 11.36
CA VAL A 107 -1.58 6.30 10.03
C VAL A 107 -0.49 5.92 9.01
N LEU A 108 0.63 6.64 8.98
CA LEU A 108 1.77 6.34 8.10
C LEU A 108 2.38 4.95 8.37
N ARG A 109 2.36 4.49 9.63
CA ARG A 109 2.90 3.17 10.05
C ARG A 109 1.94 2.01 9.78
N LYS A 110 0.62 2.24 9.78
CA LYS A 110 -0.44 1.21 9.74
C LYS A 110 -0.25 0.16 8.63
N ASP A 111 0.07 0.60 7.41
CA ASP A 111 0.42 -0.29 6.29
C ASP A 111 1.75 0.14 5.63
N MET A 112 2.82 0.17 6.42
CA MET A 112 4.16 0.48 5.93
C MET A 112 4.91 -0.75 5.40
N LYS A 113 5.70 -0.54 4.34
CA LYS A 113 6.83 -1.40 3.97
C LYS A 113 8.11 -0.57 3.89
N ILE A 114 9.26 -1.22 3.96
CA ILE A 114 10.56 -0.59 3.83
C ILE A 114 11.27 -1.21 2.63
N ILE A 115 11.73 -0.37 1.69
CA ILE A 115 12.73 -0.77 0.71
C ILE A 115 14.10 -0.53 1.32
N GLN A 116 14.91 -1.59 1.35
CA GLN A 116 16.30 -1.51 1.75
C GLN A 116 17.20 -1.78 0.54
N THR A 117 18.18 -0.91 0.34
CA THR A 117 19.37 -1.09 -0.50
C THR A 117 20.62 -0.99 0.37
N GLU A 118 21.81 -0.96 -0.22
CA GLU A 118 23.04 -0.81 0.55
C GLU A 118 23.15 0.58 1.20
N ARG A 119 22.62 1.64 0.57
CA ARG A 119 22.77 3.02 1.06
C ARG A 119 21.45 3.72 1.41
N GLN A 120 20.30 3.14 1.07
CA GLN A 120 19.00 3.76 1.27
C GLN A 120 18.05 2.85 2.05
N GLN A 121 17.27 3.48 2.93
CA GLN A 121 16.15 2.89 3.63
C GLN A 121 14.91 3.74 3.35
N VAL A 122 14.03 3.29 2.44
CA VAL A 122 12.90 4.09 1.97
C VAL A 122 11.58 3.49 2.48
N PRO A 123 10.90 4.17 3.42
CA PRO A 123 9.56 3.76 3.83
C PRO A 123 8.53 4.04 2.73
N ILE A 124 7.63 3.08 2.54
CA ILE A 124 6.44 3.15 1.68
C ILE A 124 5.20 3.00 2.55
N ALA A 125 4.51 4.11 2.83
CA ALA A 125 3.28 4.14 3.60
C ALA A 125 2.06 3.90 2.70
N GLY A 126 1.26 2.88 2.99
CA GLY A 126 -0.08 2.71 2.41
C GLY A 126 -1.12 3.48 3.22
N MET A 127 -1.84 4.40 2.57
CA MET A 127 -2.79 5.31 3.22
C MET A 127 -4.24 4.94 2.87
N PRO A 128 -5.16 4.94 3.85
CA PRO A 128 -6.58 4.69 3.61
C PRO A 128 -7.34 5.91 3.05
N ILE A 129 -6.63 7.01 2.82
CA ILE A 129 -7.11 8.24 2.18
C ILE A 129 -6.15 8.59 1.04
N LEU A 130 -6.54 9.53 0.18
CA LEU A 130 -5.66 10.04 -0.86
C LEU A 130 -4.55 10.88 -0.24
N ILE A 131 -3.37 10.84 -0.85
CA ILE A 131 -2.21 11.60 -0.38
C ILE A 131 -2.48 13.10 -0.46
N ARG A 132 -3.19 13.55 -1.51
CA ARG A 132 -3.60 14.96 -1.61
C ARG A 132 -4.43 15.42 -0.41
N ASP A 133 -5.26 14.55 0.16
CA ASP A 133 -6.11 14.88 1.29
C ASP A 133 -5.29 14.80 2.60
N PHE A 134 -4.37 13.83 2.71
CA PHE A 134 -3.49 13.69 3.88
C PHE A 134 -2.58 14.91 4.10
N ILE A 135 -1.99 15.46 3.04
CA ILE A 135 -1.06 16.60 3.15
C ILE A 135 -1.74 17.92 3.53
N GLU A 136 -3.07 17.99 3.41
CA GLU A 136 -3.87 19.13 3.85
C GLU A 136 -4.18 19.09 5.35
N LEU A 137 -3.94 17.96 6.03
CA LEU A 137 -4.18 17.81 7.46
C LEU A 137 -3.19 18.63 8.29
N SER A 138 -3.71 19.27 9.35
CA SER A 138 -2.88 19.98 10.31
C SER A 138 -1.87 19.03 10.96
N GLY A 139 -0.59 19.40 10.92
CA GLY A 139 0.50 18.59 11.47
C GLY A 139 1.06 17.51 10.52
N ALA A 140 0.56 17.41 9.27
CA ALA A 140 1.08 16.44 8.30
C ALA A 140 2.60 16.54 8.10
N GLU A 141 3.15 17.76 7.99
CA GLU A 141 4.60 17.95 7.79
C GLU A 141 5.39 17.38 8.97
N LYS A 142 4.95 17.68 10.21
CA LYS A 142 5.59 17.18 11.42
C LYS A 142 5.58 15.64 11.44
N ALA A 143 4.43 15.04 11.17
CA ALA A 143 4.28 13.59 11.14
C ALA A 143 5.16 12.91 10.08
N LEU A 144 5.28 13.51 8.88
CA LEU A 144 6.12 12.98 7.81
C LEU A 144 7.61 13.05 8.15
N ARG A 145 8.05 14.14 8.80
CA ARG A 145 9.42 14.28 9.30
C ARG A 145 9.74 13.29 10.41
N GLU A 146 8.83 13.09 11.36
CA GLU A 146 8.97 12.09 12.42
C GLU A 146 9.00 10.67 11.88
N PHE A 147 8.14 10.37 10.91
CA PHE A 147 8.01 9.04 10.31
C PHE A 147 9.24 8.62 9.51
N GLY A 148 9.83 9.54 8.75
CA GLY A 148 10.95 9.24 7.85
C GLY A 148 12.31 9.75 8.33
N ILE A 149 12.50 9.92 9.64
CA ILE A 149 13.72 10.53 10.23
C ILE A 149 15.03 9.91 9.74
N ASP A 150 15.05 8.60 9.47
CA ASP A 150 16.23 7.85 9.01
C ASP A 150 16.25 7.62 7.49
N SER A 151 15.44 8.36 6.72
CA SER A 151 15.34 8.21 5.26
C SER A 151 15.58 9.52 4.53
N ASN A 152 16.18 9.43 3.33
CA ASN A 152 16.28 10.55 2.39
C ASN A 152 14.99 10.75 1.57
N LEU A 153 14.22 9.68 1.39
CA LEU A 153 13.03 9.62 0.54
C LEU A 153 11.87 8.96 1.28
N LEU A 154 10.70 9.57 1.19
CA LEU A 154 9.45 8.99 1.65
C LEU A 154 8.52 8.76 0.46
N VAL A 155 7.91 7.58 0.42
CA VAL A 155 6.89 7.24 -0.56
C VAL A 155 5.57 6.98 0.16
N MET A 156 4.50 7.56 -0.35
CA MET A 156 3.14 7.36 0.17
C MET A 156 2.24 6.91 -0.97
N LEU A 157 1.36 5.94 -0.69
CA LEU A 157 0.42 5.37 -1.64
C LEU A 157 -1.00 5.53 -1.09
N GLY A 158 -1.79 6.42 -1.66
CA GLY A 158 -3.16 6.67 -1.25
C GLY A 158 -4.14 5.76 -1.97
N MET A 159 -5.19 5.35 -1.26
CA MET A 159 -6.33 4.65 -1.83
C MET A 159 -7.61 5.14 -1.16
N TYR A 160 -8.54 5.61 -1.98
CA TYR A 160 -9.89 5.92 -1.54
C TYR A 160 -10.89 5.06 -2.30
N VAL A 161 -11.90 4.55 -1.59
CA VAL A 161 -13.04 3.84 -2.17
C VAL A 161 -14.27 4.63 -1.83
N SER A 162 -14.96 5.14 -2.84
CA SER A 162 -16.18 5.90 -2.67
C SER A 162 -17.27 5.01 -2.04
N PRO A 163 -17.88 5.43 -0.92
CA PRO A 163 -18.96 4.67 -0.29
C PRO A 163 -20.27 4.73 -1.09
N VAL A 164 -20.37 5.64 -2.06
CA VAL A 164 -21.60 5.86 -2.85
C VAL A 164 -21.71 4.88 -4.01
N ASP A 165 -20.61 4.68 -4.74
CA ASP A 165 -20.60 3.96 -6.02
C ASP A 165 -19.46 2.92 -6.11
N GLY A 166 -18.65 2.76 -5.06
CA GLY A 166 -17.52 1.83 -5.04
C GLY A 166 -16.36 2.25 -5.92
N THR A 167 -16.37 3.46 -6.50
CA THR A 167 -15.30 3.96 -7.35
C THR A 167 -14.00 4.07 -6.57
N VAL A 168 -12.92 3.49 -7.12
CA VAL A 168 -11.60 3.49 -6.50
C VAL A 168 -10.73 4.59 -7.08
N GLN A 169 -10.11 5.40 -6.22
CA GLN A 169 -9.10 6.39 -6.58
C GLN A 169 -7.76 6.04 -5.92
N ARG A 170 -6.65 6.35 -6.60
CA ARG A 170 -5.30 6.14 -6.09
C ARG A 170 -4.40 7.31 -6.47
N ASP A 171 -3.47 7.62 -5.59
CA ASP A 171 -2.39 8.58 -5.83
C ASP A 171 -1.09 8.14 -5.14
N VAL A 172 0.01 8.73 -5.58
CA VAL A 172 1.37 8.47 -5.13
C VAL A 172 2.00 9.80 -4.74
N GLY A 173 2.58 9.85 -3.54
CA GLY A 173 3.39 10.97 -3.06
C GLY A 173 4.84 10.56 -2.91
N LEU A 174 5.75 11.42 -3.37
CA LEU A 174 7.19 11.30 -3.19
C LEU A 174 7.70 12.56 -2.49
N ILE A 175 8.35 12.41 -1.34
CA ILE A 175 8.87 13.54 -0.55
C ILE A 175 10.35 13.31 -0.27
N SER A 176 11.18 14.33 -0.55
CA SER A 176 12.55 14.34 -0.05
C SER A 176 12.57 14.84 1.38
N LEU A 177 13.22 14.08 2.27
CA LEU A 177 13.39 14.45 3.68
C LEU A 177 14.76 15.07 3.95
N ALA A 178 15.74 14.78 3.10
CA ALA A 178 17.11 15.32 3.17
C ALA A 178 17.41 16.41 2.13
N GLY A 179 16.41 16.90 1.40
CA GLY A 179 16.57 17.94 0.37
C GLY A 179 17.16 17.45 -0.96
N GLN A 180 17.33 16.14 -1.14
CA GLN A 180 17.77 15.49 -2.37
C GLN A 180 16.66 15.44 -3.43
N SER A 181 16.34 16.58 -4.04
CA SER A 181 15.31 16.68 -5.09
C SER A 181 15.59 15.80 -6.31
N GLN A 182 16.86 15.57 -6.64
CA GLN A 182 17.26 14.71 -7.76
C GLN A 182 16.89 13.23 -7.55
N LEU A 183 16.96 12.74 -6.30
CA LEU A 183 16.54 11.38 -5.96
C LEU A 183 15.03 11.20 -6.15
N VAL A 184 14.24 12.19 -5.71
CA VAL A 184 12.79 12.22 -5.95
C VAL A 184 12.49 12.19 -7.44
N GLU A 185 13.20 13.00 -8.23
CA GLU A 185 13.01 13.07 -9.68
C GLU A 185 13.40 11.77 -10.39
N CYS A 186 14.50 11.14 -9.99
CA CYS A 186 14.91 9.82 -10.49
C CYS A 186 13.81 8.78 -10.28
N VAL A 187 13.29 8.68 -9.05
CA VAL A 187 12.21 7.74 -8.72
C VAL A 187 10.91 8.11 -9.45
N ARG A 188 10.60 9.40 -9.58
CA ARG A 188 9.44 9.88 -10.34
C ARG A 188 9.50 9.44 -11.80
N LEU A 189 10.65 9.64 -12.45
CA LEU A 189 10.85 9.26 -13.86
C LEU A 189 10.74 7.75 -14.05
N ALA A 190 11.35 6.95 -13.16
CA ALA A 190 11.24 5.50 -13.21
C ALA A 190 9.79 5.01 -13.07
N LEU A 191 9.01 5.62 -12.18
CA LEU A 191 7.60 5.28 -11.97
C LEU A 191 6.72 5.69 -13.16
N VAL A 192 6.90 6.91 -13.69
CA VAL A 192 6.15 7.41 -14.85
C VAL A 192 6.50 6.62 -16.12
N GLY A 193 7.75 6.22 -16.28
CA GLY A 193 8.25 5.41 -17.41
C GLY A 193 8.03 3.90 -17.26
N CYS A 194 7.39 3.43 -16.20
CA CYS A 194 7.09 2.02 -16.03
C CYS A 194 6.00 1.57 -17.03
N HIS A 195 6.23 0.47 -17.75
CA HIS A 195 5.28 -0.08 -18.73
C HIS A 195 4.77 -1.49 -18.38
N GLU A 196 5.35 -2.16 -17.39
CA GLU A 196 5.06 -3.56 -17.06
C GLU A 196 4.76 -3.77 -15.56
N PRO A 197 3.50 -3.57 -15.13
CA PRO A 197 2.43 -2.90 -15.86
C PRO A 197 2.59 -1.38 -15.82
N SER A 198 2.07 -0.69 -16.85
CA SER A 198 2.00 0.77 -16.83
C SER A 198 1.26 1.26 -15.60
N LEU A 199 1.83 2.20 -14.85
CA LEU A 199 1.17 2.79 -13.68
C LEU A 199 0.15 3.86 -14.08
N ASP A 200 0.26 4.39 -15.31
CA ASP A 200 -0.50 5.54 -15.84
C ASP A 200 -0.57 6.68 -14.80
N LEU A 201 0.63 7.12 -14.37
CA LEU A 201 0.80 8.19 -13.39
C LEU A 201 0.73 9.55 -14.06
N ARG A 202 -0.11 10.45 -13.54
CA ARG A 202 -0.30 11.81 -14.07
C ARG A 202 -0.26 12.83 -12.94
N ALA A 203 0.17 14.06 -13.24
CA ALA A 203 0.10 15.14 -12.28
C ALA A 203 -1.35 15.39 -11.84
N HIS A 204 -1.54 15.83 -10.60
CA HIS A 204 -2.85 16.32 -10.17
C HIS A 204 -3.19 17.64 -10.90
N ASP A 205 -4.47 17.84 -11.21
CA ASP A 205 -4.95 19.10 -11.82
C ASP A 205 -4.62 20.34 -10.96
N VAL A 206 -4.55 20.14 -9.64
CA VAL A 206 -4.11 21.15 -8.68
C VAL A 206 -2.72 20.75 -8.19
N GLY A 207 -1.72 21.56 -8.51
CA GLY A 207 -0.35 21.34 -8.04
C GLY A 207 -0.20 21.70 -6.56
N SER A 208 0.24 20.75 -5.75
CA SER A 208 0.72 21.03 -4.38
C SER A 208 2.23 21.21 -4.38
N ARG A 209 2.71 22.21 -3.64
CA ARG A 209 4.15 22.41 -3.35
C ARG A 209 4.54 21.92 -1.96
N PHE A 210 3.67 21.17 -1.30
CA PHE A 210 3.89 20.67 0.06
C PHE A 210 5.21 19.90 0.16
N MET A 211 6.08 20.37 1.06
CA MET A 211 7.45 19.87 1.27
C MET A 211 8.30 19.74 -0.02
N GLY A 212 7.98 20.48 -1.08
CA GLY A 212 8.64 20.33 -2.39
C GLY A 212 8.49 18.92 -3.00
N GLY A 213 7.48 18.16 -2.56
CA GLY A 213 7.23 16.80 -3.02
C GLY A 213 6.59 16.71 -4.40
N CYS A 214 6.55 15.49 -4.93
CA CYS A 214 5.84 15.14 -6.16
C CYS A 214 4.59 14.33 -5.83
N TYR A 215 3.44 14.74 -6.36
CA TYR A 215 2.15 14.10 -6.13
C TYR A 215 1.51 13.74 -7.48
N LEU A 216 1.17 12.46 -7.66
CA LEU A 216 0.71 11.90 -8.93
C LEU A 216 -0.55 11.06 -8.72
N ARG A 217 -1.57 11.24 -9.56
CA ARG A 217 -2.71 10.33 -9.65
C ARG A 217 -2.30 9.07 -10.37
N GLN A 218 -2.79 7.92 -9.91
CA GLN A 218 -2.57 6.63 -10.54
C GLN A 218 -3.86 6.16 -11.22
N HIS A 219 -3.85 6.13 -12.56
CA HIS A 219 -5.03 5.73 -13.33
C HIS A 219 -5.11 4.23 -13.58
N ASN A 220 -3.98 3.50 -13.61
CA ASN A 220 -4.04 2.04 -13.61
C ASN A 220 -4.29 1.50 -12.21
N LEU A 221 -5.57 1.33 -11.86
CA LEU A 221 -6.02 0.85 -10.55
C LEU A 221 -5.62 -0.60 -10.23
N ARG A 222 -5.22 -1.39 -11.24
CA ARG A 222 -4.74 -2.77 -11.09
C ARG A 222 -3.30 -2.83 -10.58
N ALA A 223 -2.50 -1.79 -10.87
CA ALA A 223 -1.18 -1.68 -10.30
C ALA A 223 -1.28 -1.34 -8.81
N THR A 224 -0.40 -1.92 -8.01
CA THR A 224 -0.43 -1.82 -6.54
C THR A 224 0.99 -1.60 -6.03
N ARG A 225 1.16 -1.46 -4.72
CA ARG A 225 2.48 -1.44 -4.06
C ARG A 225 3.40 -2.57 -4.56
N LYS A 226 2.87 -3.76 -4.87
CA LYS A 226 3.65 -4.91 -5.37
C LYS A 226 4.34 -4.62 -6.72
N HIS A 227 3.77 -3.74 -7.52
CA HIS A 227 4.32 -3.31 -8.81
C HIS A 227 5.20 -2.06 -8.67
N ILE A 228 4.83 -1.14 -7.77
CA ILE A 228 5.54 0.11 -7.50
C ILE A 228 6.88 -0.14 -6.79
N GLN A 229 6.88 -1.02 -5.78
CA GLN A 229 8.04 -1.27 -4.93
C GLN A 229 9.28 -1.78 -5.71
N PRO A 230 9.16 -2.75 -6.64
CA PRO A 230 10.29 -3.17 -7.48
C PRO A 230 10.85 -2.05 -8.36
N VAL A 231 10.00 -1.17 -8.89
CA VAL A 231 10.44 -0.04 -9.74
C VAL A 231 11.25 0.95 -8.92
N ILE A 232 10.76 1.32 -7.74
CA ILE A 232 11.50 2.21 -6.82
C ILE A 232 12.83 1.58 -6.43
N LYS A 233 12.83 0.30 -6.05
CA LYS A 233 14.06 -0.39 -5.63
C LYS A 233 15.11 -0.38 -6.75
N ARG A 234 14.71 -0.62 -8.00
CA ARG A 234 15.60 -0.57 -9.16
C ARG A 234 16.17 0.83 -9.37
N ALA A 235 15.32 1.86 -9.35
CA ALA A 235 15.75 3.26 -9.47
C ALA A 235 16.73 3.67 -8.37
N LEU A 236 16.52 3.20 -7.13
CA LEU A 236 17.45 3.44 -6.02
C LEU A 236 18.81 2.76 -6.25
N MET A 237 18.83 1.53 -6.74
CA MET A 237 20.07 0.81 -7.05
C MET A 237 20.83 1.49 -8.20
N GLU A 238 20.14 1.84 -9.29
CA GLU A 238 20.73 2.59 -10.42
C GLU A 238 21.28 3.95 -9.97
N TRP A 239 20.55 4.65 -9.10
CA TRP A 239 21.01 5.90 -8.49
C TRP A 239 22.30 5.71 -7.68
N GLU A 240 22.37 4.66 -6.86
CA GLU A 240 23.55 4.31 -6.06
C GLU A 240 24.77 3.98 -6.93
N GLU A 241 24.58 3.27 -8.04
CA GLU A 241 25.63 2.96 -9.00
C GLU A 241 26.20 4.22 -9.66
N ILE A 242 25.33 5.13 -10.11
CA ILE A 242 25.75 6.39 -10.75
C ILE A 242 26.50 7.30 -9.77
N HIS A 243 26.11 7.30 -8.49
CA HIS A 243 26.65 8.19 -7.46
C HIS A 243 27.69 7.49 -6.55
N GLY A 244 28.19 6.31 -6.93
CA GLY A 244 28.92 5.38 -6.08
C GLY A 244 30.43 5.20 -6.35
N PHE A 245 31.24 6.19 -6.01
CA PHE A 245 32.58 6.12 -5.36
C PHE A 245 33.02 7.58 -5.04
N GLY A 246 32.34 8.28 -4.10
CA GLY A 246 32.87 9.58 -3.64
C GLY A 246 31.95 10.65 -3.05
N CYS A 247 30.63 10.49 -2.96
CA CYS A 247 29.78 11.57 -2.42
C CYS A 247 29.21 11.24 -1.03
N ASN A 248 30.01 11.49 0.00
CA ASN A 248 29.52 11.79 1.34
C ASN A 248 28.97 13.23 1.39
N GLU A 249 27.99 13.56 0.54
CA GLU A 249 27.25 14.82 0.73
C GLU A 249 26.20 14.61 1.82
N VAL A 250 26.69 14.62 3.05
CA VAL A 250 25.87 14.83 4.24
C VAL A 250 25.42 16.29 4.17
N TYR A 251 24.26 16.55 3.58
CA TYR A 251 23.59 17.85 3.67
C TYR A 251 23.06 18.03 5.10
N PHE A 252 23.96 18.34 6.04
CA PHE A 252 23.56 19.01 7.27
C PHE A 252 23.04 20.38 6.87
N PHE A 253 21.77 20.66 7.15
CA PHE A 253 21.25 22.02 7.20
C PHE A 253 22.12 22.83 8.17
N LYS A 254 23.18 23.50 7.67
CA LYS A 254 23.82 24.57 8.42
C LYS A 254 22.83 25.73 8.48
N GLU A 255 22.51 26.12 9.70
CA GLU A 255 21.73 27.30 10.04
C GLU A 255 22.14 28.49 9.17
N LYS A 256 21.14 29.31 8.79
CA LYS A 256 21.36 30.58 8.08
C LYS A 256 22.46 31.36 8.81
N PRO A 257 23.48 31.90 8.11
CA PRO A 257 24.43 32.79 8.75
C PRO A 257 23.66 34.00 9.28
N LYS A 258 23.76 34.23 10.59
CA LYS A 258 23.41 35.52 11.19
C LYS A 258 24.33 36.54 10.54
N LEU A 259 23.82 37.28 9.57
CA LEU A 259 24.42 38.53 9.13
C LEU A 259 24.38 39.48 10.32
N GLY A 260 25.45 39.44 11.12
CA GLY A 260 25.77 40.51 12.03
C GLY A 260 26.14 41.73 11.19
N LEU A 261 25.30 42.74 11.22
CA LEU A 261 25.72 44.10 10.99
C LEU A 261 25.46 44.84 12.30
N SER A 262 26.59 45.29 12.88
CA SER A 262 26.72 46.31 13.91
C SER A 262 25.95 47.58 13.57
#